data_AF-A0A7S1EL03-F1
#
_entry.id   AF-A0A7S1EL03-F1
#
_cell.length_a   1.000
_cell.length_b   1.000
_cell.length_c   1.000
_cell.angle_alpha   90.00
_cell.angle_beta   90.00
_cell.angle_gamma   90.00
#
_symmetry.space_group_name_H-M   'P 1'
#
loop_
_entity.id
_entity.type
_entity.pdbx_description
1 polymer ?
#
loop_
_entity_poly.entity_id
_entity_poly.type
_entity_poly.pdbx_seq_one_letter_code
_entity_poly.pdbx_strand_id
1 'polypeptide(L)'
;VLNVVRGEAKAGRLLLSKPFYNLHGVYVYSGRNHPQGLVVASRQELLNLKICGMGGHRFEAFGLPTDSIDRGTSRGFEQLVAKLHLGRCDVVIGTREEIAGTYLK
;
A
#
# COMPACT_ATOMS: atom_id res chain seq x y z
N VAL A 1 18.90 9.18 11.97
CA VAL A 1 18.72 7.97 11.12
C VAL A 1 17.33 8.03 10.53
N LEU A 2 17.19 7.89 9.21
CA LEU A 2 15.90 7.94 8.52
C LEU A 2 15.54 6.52 8.05
N ASN A 3 14.30 6.10 8.28
CA ASN A 3 13.77 4.87 7.69
C ASN A 3 13.38 5.16 6.24
N VAL A 4 14.04 4.51 5.29
CA VAL A 4 13.83 4.75 3.85
C VAL A 4 14.00 3.45 3.06
N VAL A 5 13.13 3.23 2.09
CA VAL A 5 13.22 2.07 1.21
C VAL A 5 14.34 2.30 0.20
N ARG A 6 15.08 1.24 -0.18
CA ARG A 6 16.26 1.35 -1.09
C ARG A 6 15.97 2.12 -2.38
N GLY A 7 14.79 1.94 -2.96
CA GLY A 7 14.38 2.63 -4.19
C GLY A 7 14.31 4.15 -4.02
N GLU A 8 13.68 4.60 -2.94
CA GLU A 8 13.56 6.03 -2.62
C GLU A 8 14.91 6.65 -2.28
N ALA A 9 15.75 5.93 -1.52
CA ALA A 9 17.09 6.40 -1.18
C ALA A 9 17.97 6.58 -2.43
N LYS A 10 17.88 5.66 -3.40
CA LYS A 10 18.57 5.80 -4.70
C LYS A 10 18.07 7.04 -5.46
N ALA A 11 16.75 7.24 -5.53
CA ALA A 11 16.17 8.40 -6.21
C ALA A 11 16.58 9.72 -5.55
N GLY A 12 16.64 9.76 -4.21
CA GLY A 12 17.08 10.90 -3.42
C GLY A 12 18.60 11.07 -3.31
N ARG A 13 19.40 10.20 -3.95
CA ARG A 13 20.88 10.21 -3.88
C ARG A 13 21.43 10.15 -2.44
N LEU A 14 20.76 9.39 -1.58
CA LEU A 14 21.13 9.25 -0.17
C LEU A 14 22.20 8.17 0.04
N LEU A 15 23.03 8.33 1.06
CA LEU A 15 23.91 7.27 1.55
C LEU A 15 23.10 6.24 2.33
N LEU A 16 23.32 4.96 2.02
CA LEU A 16 22.61 3.83 2.63
C LEU A 16 23.54 3.05 3.57
N SER A 17 23.02 2.68 4.74
CA SER A 17 23.62 1.64 5.56
C SER A 17 23.39 0.25 4.95
N LYS A 18 23.92 -0.79 5.61
CA LYS A 18 23.41 -2.15 5.38
C LYS A 18 21.90 -2.19 5.72
N PRO A 19 21.08 -2.90 4.93
CA PRO A 19 19.67 -3.09 5.27
C PRO A 19 19.57 -3.88 6.58
N PHE A 20 18.66 -3.47 7.46
CA PHE A 20 18.42 -4.13 8.75
C PHE A 20 17.03 -4.79 8.83
N TYR A 21 16.17 -4.58 7.83
CA TYR A 21 14.81 -5.12 7.79
C TYR A 21 14.29 -5.26 6.35
N ASN A 22 13.35 -6.18 6.12
CA ASN A 22 12.63 -6.37 4.86
C ASN A 22 11.12 -6.23 5.12
N LEU A 23 10.46 -5.37 4.35
CA LEU A 23 9.01 -5.18 4.42
C LEU A 23 8.29 -6.11 3.44
N HIS A 24 7.11 -6.60 3.83
CA HIS A 24 6.32 -7.50 3.00
C HIS A 24 5.13 -6.75 2.41
N GLY A 25 5.20 -6.49 1.09
CA GLY A 25 4.11 -5.85 0.37
C GLY A 25 2.88 -6.74 0.28
N VAL A 26 1.72 -6.16 0.57
CA VAL A 26 0.42 -6.85 0.55
C VAL A 26 -0.64 -5.94 -0.07
N TYR A 27 -1.72 -6.56 -0.54
CA TYR A 27 -2.97 -5.87 -0.80
C TYR A 27 -4.05 -6.38 0.16
N VAL A 28 -4.94 -5.50 0.56
CA VAL A 28 -6.11 -5.81 1.38
C VAL A 28 -7.37 -5.38 0.63
N TYR A 29 -8.42 -6.18 0.78
CA TYR A 29 -9.71 -5.98 0.12
C TYR A 29 -10.85 -6.21 1.12
N SER A 30 -12.03 -5.69 0.82
CA SER A 30 -13.22 -5.92 1.63
C SER A 30 -13.82 -7.29 1.33
N GLY A 31 -13.77 -8.23 2.29
CA GLY A 31 -14.49 -9.50 2.18
C GLY A 31 -16.02 -9.34 2.07
N ARG A 32 -16.57 -8.19 2.49
CA ARG A 32 -17.99 -7.86 2.29
C ARG A 32 -18.32 -7.60 0.82
N ASN A 33 -17.38 -7.00 0.09
CA ASN A 33 -17.57 -6.63 -1.32
C ASN A 33 -17.01 -7.70 -2.28
N HIS A 34 -16.10 -8.54 -1.78
CA HIS A 34 -15.55 -9.70 -2.50
C HIS A 34 -15.73 -10.98 -1.65
N PRO A 35 -16.97 -11.47 -1.47
CA PRO A 35 -17.26 -12.61 -0.59
C PRO A 35 -16.65 -13.93 -1.05
N GLN A 36 -16.34 -14.06 -2.35
CA GLN A 36 -15.65 -15.22 -2.91
C GLN A 36 -14.12 -15.04 -2.94
N GLY A 37 -13.61 -13.97 -2.32
CA GLY A 37 -12.20 -13.58 -2.39
C GLY A 37 -11.87 -12.74 -3.61
N LEU A 38 -10.70 -12.11 -3.56
CA LEU A 38 -10.12 -11.35 -4.67
C LEU A 38 -8.73 -11.91 -4.94
N VAL A 39 -8.65 -12.77 -5.97
CA VAL A 39 -7.38 -13.37 -6.39
C VAL A 39 -6.76 -12.47 -7.45
N VAL A 40 -5.54 -12.02 -7.20
CA VAL A 40 -4.75 -11.25 -8.15
C VAL A 40 -3.50 -12.05 -8.47
N ALA A 41 -3.43 -12.61 -9.67
CA ALA A 41 -2.36 -13.52 -10.08
C ALA A 41 -1.12 -12.78 -10.59
N SER A 42 -1.28 -11.50 -10.96
CA SER A 42 -0.21 -10.69 -11.52
C SER A 42 -0.28 -9.23 -11.09
N ARG A 43 0.86 -8.54 -11.16
CA ARG A 43 0.89 -7.08 -10.94
C ARG A 43 0.05 -6.33 -11.98
N GLN A 44 -0.06 -6.85 -13.20
CA GLN A 44 -0.86 -6.22 -14.26
C GLN A 44 -2.35 -6.21 -13.90
N GLU A 45 -2.85 -7.27 -13.28
CA GLU A 45 -4.23 -7.36 -12.81
C GLU A 45 -4.51 -6.36 -11.68
N LEU A 46 -3.54 -6.05 -10.81
CA LEU A 46 -3.72 -4.97 -9.82
C LEU A 46 -4.04 -3.64 -10.48
N LEU A 47 -3.42 -3.32 -11.62
CA LEU A 47 -3.64 -2.06 -12.33
C LEU A 47 -5.05 -1.95 -12.93
N ASN A 48 -5.78 -3.06 -13.06
CA ASN A 48 -7.18 -3.07 -13.50
C ASN A 48 -8.17 -2.80 -12.36
N LEU A 49 -7.69 -2.71 -11.11
CA LEU A 49 -8.50 -2.47 -9.92
C LEU A 49 -8.46 -0.99 -9.51
N LYS A 50 -9.50 -0.54 -8.79
CA LYS A 50 -9.49 0.75 -8.11
C LYS A 50 -8.63 0.64 -6.87
N ILE A 51 -7.41 1.18 -6.94
CA ILE A 51 -6.45 1.13 -5.85
C ILE A 51 -6.52 2.41 -5.02
N CYS A 52 -6.59 2.26 -3.70
CA CYS A 52 -6.44 3.35 -2.75
C CYS A 52 -5.19 3.20 -1.88
N GLY A 53 -4.68 4.33 -1.42
CA GLY A 53 -3.48 4.39 -0.61
C GLY A 53 -3.46 5.57 0.35
N MET A 54 -2.53 5.52 1.31
CA MET A 54 -2.27 6.65 2.21
C MET A 54 -1.69 7.84 1.43
N GLY A 55 -2.19 9.03 1.74
CA GLY A 55 -1.67 10.29 1.23
C GLY A 55 -0.21 10.51 1.65
N GLY A 56 0.61 11.02 0.73
CA GLY A 56 2.04 11.23 0.96
C GLY A 56 2.92 10.00 0.68
N HIS A 57 2.35 8.81 0.58
CA HIS A 57 3.10 7.60 0.22
C HIS A 57 3.35 7.52 -1.29
N ARG A 58 4.45 6.85 -1.61
CA ARG A 58 4.87 6.45 -2.95
C ARG A 58 4.62 4.96 -3.16
N PHE A 59 4.22 4.58 -4.36
CA PHE A 59 3.82 3.20 -4.67
C PHE A 59 4.76 2.48 -5.64
N GLU A 60 5.84 3.13 -6.09
CA GLU A 60 6.81 2.52 -7.01
C GLU A 60 7.56 1.35 -6.35
N ALA A 61 7.67 1.33 -5.01
CA ALA A 61 8.21 0.19 -4.27
C ALA A 61 7.38 -1.10 -4.45
N PHE A 62 6.08 -0.97 -4.74
CA PHE A 62 5.19 -2.07 -5.10
C PHE A 62 5.13 -2.30 -6.62
N GLY A 63 5.85 -1.49 -7.39
CA GLY A 63 5.84 -1.47 -8.85
C GLY A 63 4.57 -0.87 -9.45
N LEU A 64 3.86 -0.04 -8.69
CA LEU A 64 2.66 0.66 -9.15
C LEU A 64 3.01 2.14 -9.37
N PRO A 65 2.53 2.77 -10.45
CA PRO A 65 2.72 4.19 -10.64
C PRO A 65 1.89 4.96 -9.60
N THR A 66 2.53 5.84 -8.83
CA THR A 66 1.87 6.58 -7.74
C THR A 66 0.65 7.38 -8.22
N ASP A 67 0.68 7.85 -9.47
CA ASP A 67 -0.39 8.67 -10.06
C ASP A 67 -1.64 7.87 -10.44
N SER A 68 -1.58 6.54 -10.48
CA SER A 68 -2.76 5.68 -10.73
C SER A 68 -3.52 5.31 -9.45
N ILE A 69 -3.14 5.88 -8.29
CA ILE A 69 -3.66 5.51 -6.97
C ILE A 69 -4.49 6.65 -6.39
N ASP A 70 -5.68 6.37 -5.85
CA ASP A 70 -6.40 7.34 -5.01
C ASP A 70 -5.69 7.49 -3.67
N ARG A 71 -4.96 8.59 -3.53
CA ARG A 71 -4.21 8.97 -2.31
C ARG A 71 -4.90 10.06 -1.49
N GLY A 72 -6.22 10.24 -1.65
CA GLY A 72 -7.01 11.24 -0.92
C GLY A 72 -7.24 10.92 0.56
N THR A 73 -6.58 9.91 1.12
CA THR A 73 -6.73 9.49 2.51
C THR A 73 -5.61 10.09 3.37
N SER A 74 -5.96 10.85 4.42
CA SER A 74 -4.98 11.57 5.25
C SER A 74 -5.05 11.25 6.74
N ARG A 75 -6.11 10.59 7.21
CA ARG A 75 -6.35 10.39 8.66
C ARG A 75 -5.74 9.11 9.22
N GLY A 76 -5.57 8.08 8.39
CA GLY A 76 -5.04 6.79 8.81
C GLY A 76 -5.73 5.62 8.13
N PHE A 77 -5.30 4.42 8.52
CA PHE A 77 -5.72 3.17 7.88
C PHE A 77 -7.22 2.88 8.01
N GLU A 78 -7.85 3.30 9.12
CA GLU A 78 -9.31 3.20 9.32
C GLU A 78 -10.11 3.85 8.17
N GLN A 79 -9.63 4.97 7.63
CA GLN A 79 -10.28 5.64 6.49
C GLN A 79 -10.14 4.82 5.20
N LEU A 80 -9.02 4.10 5.02
CA LEU A 80 -8.83 3.19 3.89
C LEU A 80 -9.75 1.97 4.00
N VAL A 81 -9.88 1.40 5.20
CA VAL A 81 -10.82 0.30 5.46
C VAL A 81 -12.26 0.73 5.19
N ALA A 82 -12.66 1.94 5.62
CA ALA A 82 -13.97 2.50 5.31
C ALA A 82 -14.19 2.64 3.80
N LYS A 83 -13.19 3.14 3.05
CA LYS A 83 -13.28 3.23 1.57
C LYS A 83 -13.44 1.85 0.92
N LEU A 84 -12.74 0.83 1.40
CA LEU A 84 -12.88 -0.56 0.93
C LEU A 84 -14.31 -1.06 1.14
N HIS A 85 -14.87 -0.90 2.34
CA HIS A 85 -16.23 -1.33 2.63
C HIS A 85 -17.29 -0.56 1.84
N LEU A 86 -17.07 0.72 1.56
CA LEU A 86 -17.96 1.55 0.75
C LEU A 86 -17.82 1.31 -0.77
N GLY A 87 -16.92 0.42 -1.21
CA GLY A 87 -16.71 0.13 -2.64
C GLY A 87 -16.08 1.29 -3.41
N ARG A 88 -15.45 2.25 -2.71
CA ARG A 88 -14.70 3.34 -3.36
C ARG A 88 -13.38 2.86 -3.97
N CYS A 89 -12.86 1.75 -3.46
CA CYS A 89 -11.66 1.07 -3.93
C CYS A 89 -11.89 -0.43 -3.82
N ASP A 90 -11.32 -1.19 -4.75
CA ASP A 90 -11.33 -2.66 -4.70
C ASP A 90 -10.22 -3.15 -3.76
N VAL A 91 -9.07 -2.46 -3.76
CA VAL A 91 -7.89 -2.81 -2.97
C VAL A 91 -7.21 -1.61 -2.34
N VAL A 92 -6.53 -1.87 -1.23
CA VAL A 92 -5.56 -0.96 -0.59
C VAL A 92 -4.21 -1.66 -0.57
N ILE A 93 -3.16 -0.95 -0.99
CA ILE A 93 -1.78 -1.46 -1.04
C ILE A 93 -1.00 -0.91 0.14
N GLY A 94 -0.22 -1.78 0.78
CA GLY A 94 0.65 -1.39 1.90
C GLY A 94 1.63 -2.49 2.26
N THR A 95 2.23 -2.38 3.44
CA THR A 95 3.08 -3.43 3.99
C THR A 95 2.38 -4.13 5.14
N ARG A 96 2.61 -5.43 5.29
CA ARG A 96 2.06 -6.22 6.40
C ARG A 96 2.44 -5.59 7.74
N GLU A 97 3.65 -5.07 7.86
CA GLU A 97 4.19 -4.48 9.08
C GLU A 97 3.51 -3.17 9.47
N GLU A 98 3.31 -2.25 8.51
CA GLU A 98 2.61 -0.99 8.75
C GLU A 98 1.14 -1.22 9.14
N ILE A 99 0.48 -2.14 8.43
CA ILE A 99 -0.91 -2.49 8.69
C ILE A 99 -1.03 -3.12 10.07
N ALA A 100 -0.21 -4.13 10.38
CA ALA A 100 -0.22 -4.77 11.70
C ALA A 100 0.08 -3.76 12.82
N GLY A 101 1.06 -2.87 12.61
CA GLY A 101 1.40 -1.82 13.58
C GLY A 101 0.25 -0.86 13.90
N THR A 102 -0.70 -0.67 12.98
CA THR A 102 -1.89 0.16 13.25
C THR A 102 -2.85 -0.49 14.25
N TYR A 103 -2.82 -1.82 14.38
CA TYR A 103 -3.67 -2.60 15.28
C TYR A 103 -2.98 -3.05 16.57
N LEU A 104 -1.66 -2.90 16.65
CA LEU A 104 -0.87 -3.12 17.87
C LEU A 104 -0.91 -1.83 18.71
N LYS A 105 -1.98 -1.68 19.50
CA LYS A 105 -2.04 -0.66 20.56
C LYS A 105 -1.47 -1.21 21.86
#